data_AF-A0A0K6HN53-F1
#
_entry.id   AF-A0A0K6HN53-F1
#
_cell.length_a   1.000
_cell.length_b   1.000
_cell.length_c   1.000
_cell.angle_alpha   90.00
_cell.angle_beta   90.00
_cell.angle_gamma   90.00
#
_symmetry.space_group_name_H-M   'P 1'
#
loop_
_entity.id
_entity.type
_entity.pdbx_description
1 polymer ?
#
loop_
_entity_poly.entity_id
_entity_poly.type
_entity_poly.pdbx_seq_one_letter_code
_entity_poly.pdbx_strand_id
1 'polypeptide(L)'
;MVKVTYVHHDGTRTEVDGKEGDTVMHTAVAHDVDGIVGECGGAMMCATCHCYVDDEWLDAAGERRDGEEDMLDCGAAEVKPNSRLSCQIRLSPALDGLVVHMPEEQM
;
A
#
# COMPACT_ATOMS: atom_id res chain seq x y z
N MET A 1 -14.64 -9.70 4.39
CA MET A 1 -13.83 -9.31 3.22
C MET A 1 -13.81 -7.80 3.23
N VAL A 2 -12.67 -7.21 2.90
CA VAL A 2 -12.43 -5.76 2.92
C VAL A 2 -12.01 -5.41 1.50
N LYS A 3 -12.79 -4.56 0.84
CA LYS A 3 -12.51 -4.15 -0.54
C LYS A 3 -11.34 -3.18 -0.58
N VAL A 4 -10.41 -3.39 -1.51
CA VAL A 4 -9.27 -2.50 -1.74
C VAL A 4 -9.18 -2.17 -3.23
N THR A 5 -9.03 -0.88 -3.56
CA THR A 5 -8.80 -0.38 -4.91
C THR A 5 -7.36 0.10 -5.04
N TYR A 6 -6.62 -0.48 -5.98
CA TYR A 6 -5.29 -0.06 -6.38
C TYR A 6 -5.42 0.79 -7.65
N VAL A 7 -4.96 2.03 -7.57
CA VAL A 7 -4.94 2.95 -8.70
C VAL A 7 -3.51 3.01 -9.23
N HIS A 8 -3.30 2.55 -10.45
CA HIS A 8 -2.01 2.60 -11.14
C HIS A 8 -1.68 4.04 -11.56
N HIS A 9 -0.41 4.32 -11.85
CA HIS A 9 0.03 5.66 -12.27
C HIS A 9 -0.70 6.19 -13.52
N ASP A 10 -1.11 5.29 -14.43
CA ASP A 10 -1.88 5.63 -15.63
C ASP A 10 -3.39 5.86 -15.38
N GLY A 11 -3.84 5.70 -14.13
CA GLY A 11 -5.23 5.83 -13.71
C GLY A 11 -6.05 4.54 -13.82
N THR A 12 -5.47 3.44 -14.30
CA THR A 12 -6.11 2.11 -14.28
C THR A 12 -6.43 1.73 -12.84
N ARG A 13 -7.60 1.11 -12.62
CA ARG A 13 -8.07 0.74 -11.28
C ARG A 13 -8.28 -0.77 -11.20
N THR A 14 -7.69 -1.38 -10.19
CA THR A 14 -7.82 -2.80 -9.88
C THR A 14 -8.46 -2.94 -8.51
N GLU A 15 -9.65 -3.53 -8.45
CA GLU A 15 -10.41 -3.74 -7.21
C GLU A 15 -10.36 -5.23 -6.83
N VAL A 16 -10.03 -5.52 -5.57
CA VAL A 16 -9.96 -6.90 -5.06
C VAL A 16 -10.50 -6.97 -3.63
N ASP A 17 -10.86 -8.18 -3.20
CA ASP A 17 -11.31 -8.47 -1.85
C ASP A 17 -10.18 -9.04 -0.99
N GLY A 18 -9.76 -8.28 0.03
CA GLY A 18 -8.81 -8.74 1.04
C GLY A 18 -9.49 -9.40 2.25
N LYS A 19 -8.74 -10.20 3.01
CA LYS A 19 -9.20 -10.73 4.30
C LYS A 19 -8.81 -9.76 5.41
N GLU A 20 -9.68 -9.64 6.40
CA GLU A 20 -9.35 -8.90 7.62
C GLU A 20 -8.09 -9.50 8.27
N GLY A 21 -7.16 -8.63 8.68
CA GLY A 21 -5.86 -9.02 9.25
C GLY A 21 -4.73 -9.17 8.22
N ASP A 22 -5.05 -9.39 6.94
CA ASP A 22 -4.06 -9.29 5.85
C ASP A 22 -3.59 -7.85 5.71
N THR A 23 -2.48 -7.65 5.01
CA THR A 23 -1.96 -6.31 4.71
C THR A 23 -2.36 -5.93 3.29
N VAL A 24 -2.46 -4.62 3.01
CA VAL A 24 -2.69 -4.12 1.64
C VAL A 24 -1.70 -4.72 0.64
N MET A 25 -0.41 -4.82 0.99
CA MET A 25 0.59 -5.48 0.13
C MET A 25 0.27 -6.95 -0.15
N HIS A 26 0.08 -7.78 0.89
CA HIS A 26 -0.25 -9.20 0.72
C HIS A 26 -1.52 -9.41 -0.11
N THR A 27 -2.53 -8.55 0.05
CA THR A 27 -3.74 -8.59 -0.78
C THR A 27 -3.44 -8.26 -2.24
N ALA A 28 -2.59 -7.27 -2.52
CA ALA A 28 -2.14 -6.96 -3.88
C ALA A 28 -1.41 -8.16 -4.53
N VAL A 29 -0.42 -8.72 -3.83
CA VAL A 29 0.40 -9.84 -4.32
C VAL A 29 -0.43 -11.11 -4.53
N ALA A 30 -1.35 -11.42 -3.61
CA ALA A 30 -2.19 -12.62 -3.72
C ALA A 30 -3.20 -12.57 -4.88
N HIS A 31 -3.45 -11.37 -5.42
CA HIS A 31 -4.36 -11.13 -6.53
C HIS A 31 -3.64 -10.68 -7.82
N ASP A 32 -2.32 -10.82 -7.88
CA ASP A 32 -1.49 -10.45 -9.04
C ASP A 32 -1.71 -8.99 -9.48
N VAL A 33 -1.86 -8.06 -8.53
CA VAL A 33 -1.98 -6.63 -8.80
C VAL A 33 -0.61 -6.07 -9.21
N ASP A 34 -0.49 -5.60 -10.45
CA ASP A 34 0.74 -4.95 -10.93
C ASP A 34 1.07 -3.67 -10.13
N GLY A 35 2.35 -3.36 -9.97
CA GLY A 35 2.82 -2.11 -9.33
C GLY A 35 3.12 -2.21 -7.82
N ILE A 36 2.77 -3.33 -7.16
CA ILE A 36 3.27 -3.68 -5.83
C ILE A 36 4.08 -4.98 -5.92
N VAL A 37 5.38 -4.91 -5.63
CA VAL A 37 6.29 -6.05 -5.72
C VAL A 37 6.38 -6.80 -4.39
N GLY A 38 6.57 -6.08 -3.28
CA GLY A 38 6.62 -6.69 -1.95
C GLY A 38 7.83 -7.63 -1.72
N GLU A 39 9.01 -7.27 -2.23
CA GLU A 39 10.20 -8.12 -2.30
C GLU A 39 10.62 -8.76 -0.96
N CYS A 40 10.56 -8.01 0.14
CA CYS A 40 10.93 -8.52 1.47
C CYS A 40 9.83 -9.34 2.17
N GLY A 41 8.68 -9.60 1.51
CA GLY A 41 7.55 -10.32 2.10
C GLY A 41 6.87 -9.59 3.26
N GLY A 42 6.99 -8.27 3.32
CA GLY A 42 6.36 -7.44 4.36
C GLY A 42 7.16 -7.29 5.66
N ALA A 43 8.45 -7.61 5.65
CA ALA A 43 9.36 -7.45 6.78
C ALA A 43 9.79 -5.99 7.07
N MET A 44 9.31 -5.01 6.29
CA MET A 44 9.75 -3.60 6.37
C MET A 44 11.27 -3.45 6.14
N MET A 45 11.79 -4.19 5.17
CA MET A 45 13.22 -4.22 4.81
C MET A 45 13.47 -3.82 3.35
N CYS A 46 12.45 -3.34 2.65
CA CYS A 46 12.53 -2.83 1.28
C CYS A 46 11.49 -1.71 1.09
N ALA A 47 11.59 -0.97 -0.01
CA ALA A 47 10.62 0.07 -0.39
C ALA A 47 9.59 -0.38 -1.43
N THR A 48 9.67 -1.62 -1.93
CA THR A 48 8.97 -2.07 -3.15
C THR A 48 7.47 -2.35 -3.00
N CYS A 49 6.86 -1.82 -1.95
CA CYS A 49 5.41 -1.86 -1.70
C CYS A 49 4.87 -0.47 -1.34
N HIS A 50 5.59 0.58 -1.74
CA HIS A 50 5.19 1.97 -1.51
C HIS A 50 3.86 2.25 -2.24
N CYS A 51 2.93 2.87 -1.51
CA CYS A 51 1.72 3.45 -2.06
C CYS A 51 1.42 4.81 -1.42
N TYR A 52 0.52 5.57 -2.04
CA TYR A 52 -0.09 6.75 -1.50
C TYR A 52 -1.50 6.40 -1.05
N VAL A 53 -1.80 6.58 0.23
CA VAL A 53 -3.15 6.41 0.76
C VAL A 53 -4.00 7.59 0.30
N ASP A 54 -5.19 7.32 -0.22
CA ASP A 54 -6.12 8.38 -0.60
C ASP A 54 -6.56 9.19 0.65
N ASP A 55 -6.73 10.51 0.50
CA ASP A 55 -6.88 11.43 1.63
C ASP A 55 -8.06 11.06 2.55
N GLU A 56 -9.14 10.52 1.99
CA GLU A 56 -10.31 10.07 2.74
C GLU A 56 -10.01 8.92 3.72
N TRP A 57 -8.88 8.23 3.53
CA TRP A 57 -8.50 7.01 4.26
C TRP A 57 -7.31 7.20 5.19
N LEU A 58 -6.69 8.38 5.24
CA LEU A 58 -5.48 8.62 6.04
C LEU A 58 -5.67 8.28 7.52
N ASP A 59 -6.78 8.75 8.11
CA ASP A 59 -7.09 8.48 9.51
C ASP A 59 -7.27 6.98 9.80
N ALA A 60 -7.92 6.27 8.87
CA ALA A 60 -8.21 4.84 9.03
C ALA A 60 -6.98 3.95 8.75
N ALA A 61 -6.12 4.33 7.80
CA ALA A 61 -4.88 3.62 7.48
C ALA A 61 -3.80 3.81 8.57
N GLY A 62 -3.96 4.85 9.38
CA GLY A 62 -3.07 5.19 10.48
C GLY A 62 -1.75 5.82 10.03
N GLU A 63 -0.90 6.08 11.01
CA GLU A 63 0.40 6.71 10.79
C GLU A 63 1.48 5.70 10.38
N ARG A 64 2.58 6.22 9.86
CA ARG A 64 3.81 5.45 9.62
C ARG A 64 4.34 4.87 10.92
N ARG A 65 4.89 3.66 10.85
CA ARG A 65 5.61 3.05 11.96
C ARG A 65 7.02 3.62 12.07
N ASP A 66 7.63 3.44 13.25
CA ASP A 66 9.04 3.78 13.46
C ASP A 66 9.93 3.09 12.40
N GLY A 67 10.73 3.89 11.69
CA GLY A 67 11.62 3.43 10.61
C GLY A 67 10.93 3.19 9.26
N GLU A 68 9.60 3.31 9.16
CA GLU A 68 8.89 3.18 7.87
C GLU A 68 9.29 4.32 6.91
N GLU A 69 9.52 5.53 7.41
CA GLU A 69 9.98 6.67 6.62
C GLU A 69 11.39 6.46 6.06
N ASP A 70 12.33 5.97 6.88
CA ASP A 70 13.69 5.66 6.42
C ASP A 70 13.68 4.62 5.28
N MET A 71 12.75 3.66 5.32
CA MET A 71 12.59 2.68 4.25
C MET A 71 11.95 3.26 3.00
N LEU A 72 10.97 4.16 3.14
CA LEU A 72 10.36 4.88 2.01
C LEU A 72 11.42 5.70 1.25
N ASP A 73 12.33 6.36 1.97
CA ASP A 73 13.44 7.13 1.40
C ASP A 73 14.46 6.28 0.64
N CYS A 74 14.45 4.95 0.81
CA CYS A 74 15.29 4.03 0.04
C CYS A 74 14.69 3.66 -1.34
N GLY A 75 13.43 4.02 -1.61
CA GLY A 75 12.76 3.75 -2.89
C GLY A 75 13.05 4.79 -3.97
N ALA A 76 12.60 4.54 -5.19
CA ALA A 76 12.75 5.49 -6.30
C ALA A 76 11.66 6.57 -6.34
N ALA A 77 10.50 6.28 -5.79
CA ALA A 77 9.34 7.18 -5.83
C ALA A 77 9.44 8.32 -4.81
N GLU A 78 8.83 9.45 -5.14
CA GLU A 78 8.73 10.61 -4.24
C GLU A 78 7.95 10.24 -2.96
N VAL A 79 8.54 10.51 -1.80
CA VAL A 79 7.85 10.37 -0.51
C VAL A 79 6.97 11.58 -0.26
N LYS A 80 5.66 11.35 -0.19
CA LYS A 80 4.60 12.34 0.09
C LYS A 80 4.01 12.16 1.48
N PRO A 81 3.30 13.15 2.06
CA PRO A 81 2.68 13.00 3.39
C PRO A 81 1.77 11.77 3.54
N ASN A 82 1.07 11.38 2.47
CA ASN A 82 0.22 10.19 2.43
C ASN A 82 0.94 8.90 2.01
N SER A 83 2.27 8.93 1.87
CA SER A 83 3.06 7.74 1.55
C SER A 83 3.13 6.76 2.70
N ARG A 84 2.91 5.49 2.39
CA ARG A 84 3.00 4.35 3.31
C ARG A 84 3.64 3.17 2.60
N LEU A 85 4.26 2.29 3.39
CA LEU A 85 4.54 0.93 2.95
C LEU A 85 3.26 0.12 3.12
N SER A 86 2.65 -0.31 2.01
CA SER A 86 1.37 -1.04 2.04
C SER A 86 1.41 -2.34 2.85
N CYS A 87 2.60 -2.90 3.10
CA CYS A 87 2.77 -4.04 3.99
C CYS A 87 2.59 -3.71 5.49
N GLN A 88 2.61 -2.42 5.86
CA GLN A 88 2.37 -1.96 7.23
C GLN A 88 0.93 -1.52 7.49
N ILE A 89 0.09 -1.49 6.45
CA ILE A 89 -1.35 -1.22 6.55
C ILE A 89 -2.10 -2.54 6.66
N ARG A 90 -2.72 -2.79 7.82
CA ARG A 90 -3.53 -4.01 8.06
C ARG A 90 -4.99 -3.75 7.76
N LEU A 91 -5.60 -4.62 6.96
CA LEU A 91 -7.01 -4.54 6.61
C LEU A 91 -7.88 -4.79 7.85
N SER A 92 -8.85 -3.90 8.04
CA SER A 92 -9.89 -3.98 9.06
C SER A 92 -11.23 -3.57 8.43
N PRO A 93 -12.37 -3.83 9.08
CA PRO A 93 -13.67 -3.39 8.57
C PRO A 93 -13.77 -1.87 8.36
N ALA A 94 -12.95 -1.07 9.06
CA ALA A 94 -12.86 0.38 8.88
C ALA A 94 -12.19 0.81 7.57
N LEU A 95 -11.56 -0.13 6.84
CA LEU A 95 -10.88 0.10 5.57
C LEU A 95 -11.68 -0.49 4.39
N ASP A 96 -12.96 -0.84 4.57
CA ASP A 96 -13.77 -1.41 3.50
C ASP A 96 -14.07 -0.36 2.42
N GLY A 97 -13.44 -0.52 1.26
CA GLY A 97 -13.45 0.46 0.17
C GLY A 97 -12.15 1.28 0.05
N LEU A 98 -11.11 0.95 0.83
CA LEU A 98 -9.81 1.63 0.81
C LEU A 98 -9.29 1.86 -0.62
N VAL A 99 -8.84 3.07 -0.90
CA VAL A 99 -8.16 3.43 -2.15
C VAL A 99 -6.70 3.74 -1.87
N VAL A 100 -5.81 3.10 -2.62
CA VAL A 100 -4.37 3.41 -2.63
C VAL A 100 -3.91 3.66 -4.05
N HIS A 101 -3.04 4.65 -4.22
CA HIS A 101 -2.43 5.00 -5.50
C HIS A 101 -1.00 4.50 -5.52
N MET A 102 -0.57 3.90 -6.63
CA MET A 102 0.78 3.38 -6.80
C MET A 102 1.67 4.42 -7.50
N PRO A 103 2.96 4.50 -7.15
CA PRO A 103 3.91 5.29 -7.93
C PRO A 103 4.07 4.72 -9.34
N GLU A 104 4.71 5.49 -10.23
CA GLU A 104 5.06 5.04 -11.58
C GLU A 104 6.01 3.83 -11.53
N GLU A 105 6.95 3.83 -10.60
CA GLU A 105 7.94 2.78 -10.41
C GLU A 105 8.29 2.63 -8.92
N GLN A 106 8.64 1.41 -8.50
CA GLN A 106 9.00 1.11 -7.11
C GLN A 106 10.51 1.28 -6.84
N MET A 107 11.37 1.04 -7.84
CA MET A 107 12.84 1.18 -7.80
C MET A 107 13.42 1.58 -9.15
#